data_AF-A0A660NSC4-F1
#
_entry.id   AF-A0A660NSC4-F1
#
_cell.length_a   1.000
_cell.length_b   1.000
_cell.length_c   1.000
_cell.angle_alpha   90.00
_cell.angle_beta   90.00
_cell.angle_gamma   90.00
#
_symmetry.space_group_name_H-M   'P 1'
#
loop_
_entity.id
_entity.type
_entity.pdbx_description
1 polymer ?
#
loop_
_entity_poly.entity_id
_entity_poly.type
_entity_poly.pdbx_seq_one_letter_code
_entity_poly.pdbx_strand_id
1 'polypeptide(L)'
;TLLFSATMSREIENIAKSYLHDYKEIVVGSRNEGAEKVNHIYYMVHAKDKYLALKRIVDYYPSIFAIIFCRTKVETQEIADKLIRDGYNAEALHGDLSQQQRDLTMQKFRQHNVQFLVATDVAARGLDVDDLTHVINYGLPDDIESYTHRSGRTGRAGKKGTSISIIHSRERSKVKAIEKIIQKQFVDGTLPSAKDICSKQLYKTMDEIIKVDVNEEEIEPFLKEINRHFEYIDKEDIIKKIISMTFNRFLEYYANAPEIEKPSGKRSERDGERGSRNGRGERNRKGLRTPEAGYKRLFINLGKDDGFYPGEVMQFINKNVHGRQAVGHIDLLSKFSYIEVPEKDANKVMKALNGTTYKKREVRCNDAEENGQGRNSRGNGAQKGRRNNEDTNKHRSNGSRQGNKNKPKSKAQTQLETNETGDWRKFFQNDVKLKGEVPDFSEEGWARRRPKKNK
;
A
#
# COMPACT_ATOMS: atom_id res chain seq x y z
N THR A 1 43.88 15.05 14.36
CA THR A 1 42.53 14.47 14.24
C THR A 1 42.12 14.50 12.77
N LEU A 2 41.51 13.43 12.27
CA LEU A 2 41.03 13.34 10.88
C LEU A 2 39.51 13.17 10.93
N LEU A 3 38.78 13.95 10.14
CA LEU A 3 37.33 13.85 9.98
C LEU A 3 37.02 13.62 8.52
N PHE A 4 36.20 12.61 8.23
CA PHE A 4 35.72 12.32 6.90
C PHE A 4 34.20 12.48 6.88
N SER A 5 33.69 13.23 5.92
CA SER A 5 32.25 13.36 5.72
C SER A 5 31.91 13.41 4.24
N ALA A 6 30.83 12.72 3.85
CA ALA A 6 30.30 12.76 2.49
C ALA A 6 29.54 14.07 2.20
N THR A 7 29.02 14.74 3.22
CA THR A 7 28.31 16.04 3.11
C THR A 7 28.71 16.97 4.25
N MET A 8 28.75 18.27 4.00
CA MET A 8 29.08 19.27 5.03
C MET A 8 27.81 20.02 5.44
N SER A 9 27.03 19.41 6.33
CA SER A 9 25.93 20.09 7.02
C SER A 9 26.47 21.03 8.10
N ARG A 10 25.66 21.99 8.53
CA ARG A 10 26.06 22.97 9.56
C ARG A 10 26.43 22.32 10.90
N GLU A 11 25.81 21.19 11.23
CA GLU A 11 26.10 20.42 12.44
C GLU A 11 27.47 19.74 12.37
N ILE A 12 27.79 19.11 11.23
CA ILE A 12 29.09 18.47 11.00
C ILE A 12 30.20 19.53 10.97
N GLU A 13 29.93 20.70 10.38
CA GLU A 13 30.88 21.81 10.37
C GLU A 13 31.17 22.32 11.80
N ASN A 14 30.15 22.39 12.66
CA ASN A 14 30.34 22.75 14.07
C ASN A 14 31.16 21.70 14.82
N ILE A 15 30.93 20.40 14.59
CA ILE A 15 31.73 19.32 15.17
C ILE A 15 33.17 19.41 14.69
N ALA A 16 33.39 19.59 13.38
CA ALA A 16 34.72 19.76 12.81
C ALA A 16 35.47 20.91 13.50
N LYS A 17 34.83 22.09 13.64
CA LYS A 17 35.42 23.25 14.34
C LYS A 17 35.68 23.02 15.82
N SER A 18 34.89 22.16 16.47
CA SER A 18 35.00 21.89 17.92
C SER A 18 36.14 20.92 18.24
N TYR A 19 36.42 19.96 17.35
CA TYR A 19 37.35 18.85 17.60
C TYR A 19 38.63 18.92 16.75
N LEU A 20 38.63 19.67 15.66
CA LEU A 20 39.80 19.86 14.79
C LEU A 20 40.47 21.20 15.09
N HIS A 21 41.78 21.18 15.23
CA HIS A 21 42.61 22.38 15.43
C HIS A 21 43.60 22.46 14.26
N ASP A 22 43.76 23.66 13.69
CA ASP A 22 44.64 23.92 12.52
C ASP A 22 44.51 22.87 11.39
N TYR A 23 43.27 22.54 11.03
CA TYR A 23 43.00 21.50 10.04
C TYR A 23 43.06 22.03 8.62
N LYS A 24 43.53 21.19 7.70
CA LYS A 24 43.40 21.43 6.26
C LYS A 24 42.13 20.79 5.76
N GLU A 25 41.23 21.59 5.20
CA GLU A 25 40.04 21.08 4.52
C GLU A 25 40.42 20.63 3.11
N ILE A 26 40.14 19.36 2.78
CA ILE A 26 40.32 18.81 1.44
C ILE A 26 38.92 18.48 0.92
N VAL A 27 38.46 19.24 -0.06
CA VAL A 27 37.18 19.02 -0.74
C VAL A 27 37.47 18.46 -2.13
N VAL A 28 36.89 17.30 -2.44
CA VAL A 28 36.97 16.70 -3.77
C VAL A 28 35.67 17.03 -4.51
N GLY A 29 35.74 17.85 -5.56
CA GLY A 29 34.57 18.36 -6.30
C GLY A 29 33.95 19.61 -5.66
N SER A 30 32.66 19.85 -5.89
CA SER A 30 31.91 20.91 -5.20
C SER A 30 31.20 20.40 -3.94
N ARG A 31 31.07 21.26 -2.92
CA ARG A 31 30.51 20.90 -1.61
C ARG A 31 29.06 20.41 -1.82
N ASN A 32 28.76 19.18 -1.39
CA ASN A 32 27.43 18.54 -1.49
C ASN A 32 26.91 18.23 -2.91
N GLU A 33 27.74 18.25 -3.96
CA GLU A 33 27.30 18.07 -5.36
C GLU A 33 26.50 16.79 -5.62
N GLY A 34 26.95 15.67 -5.05
CA GLY A 34 26.28 14.37 -5.19
C GLY A 34 24.91 14.36 -4.52
N ALA A 35 24.73 15.11 -3.43
CA ALA A 35 23.44 15.24 -2.78
C ALA A 35 22.48 16.07 -3.64
N GLU A 36 22.94 17.13 -4.33
CA GLU A 36 22.10 18.02 -5.13
C GLU A 36 21.44 17.32 -6.33
N LYS A 37 22.14 16.40 -7.00
CA LYS A 37 21.68 15.71 -8.22
C LYS A 37 20.69 14.56 -7.99
N VAL A 38 20.36 14.26 -6.73
CA VAL A 38 19.35 13.26 -6.37
C VAL A 38 17.98 13.90 -6.23
N ASN A 39 17.00 13.38 -6.98
CA ASN A 39 15.59 13.70 -6.83
C ASN A 39 14.97 12.80 -5.74
N HIS A 40 14.23 13.38 -4.80
CA HIS A 40 13.65 12.66 -3.67
C HIS A 40 12.13 12.60 -3.81
N ILE A 41 11.57 11.40 -3.91
CA ILE A 41 10.13 11.17 -4.07
C ILE A 41 9.66 10.25 -2.94
N TYR A 42 8.50 10.52 -2.35
CA TYR A 42 7.84 9.56 -1.48
C TYR A 42 6.46 9.16 -2.01
N TYR A 43 6.10 7.88 -1.83
CA TYR A 43 4.78 7.35 -2.09
C TYR A 43 4.17 6.90 -0.77
N MET A 44 3.06 7.52 -0.38
CA MET A 44 2.34 7.18 0.85
C MET A 44 1.27 6.12 0.55
N VAL A 45 1.39 4.96 1.20
CA VAL A 45 0.52 3.79 0.99
C VAL A 45 0.13 3.14 2.31
N HIS A 46 -0.87 2.27 2.31
CA HIS A 46 -1.12 1.40 3.46
C HIS A 46 -0.01 0.33 3.58
N ALA A 47 0.26 -0.13 4.80
CA ALA A 47 1.34 -1.10 5.05
C ALA A 47 1.17 -2.42 4.25
N LYS A 48 -0.09 -2.87 4.09
CA LYS A 48 -0.44 -4.05 3.28
C LYS A 48 -0.13 -3.89 1.78
N ASP A 49 -0.14 -2.66 1.28
CA ASP A 49 -0.03 -2.35 -0.14
C ASP A 49 1.39 -1.95 -0.55
N LYS A 50 2.36 -1.93 0.40
CA LYS A 50 3.75 -1.54 0.12
C LYS A 50 4.38 -2.37 -1.00
N TYR A 51 4.14 -3.68 -1.03
CA TYR A 51 4.69 -4.55 -2.07
C TYR A 51 4.08 -4.25 -3.44
N LEU A 52 2.75 -4.05 -3.48
CA LEU A 52 2.06 -3.71 -4.73
C LEU A 52 2.50 -2.33 -5.25
N ALA A 53 2.75 -1.39 -4.34
CA ALA A 53 3.33 -0.09 -4.67
C ALA A 53 4.73 -0.21 -5.27
N LEU A 54 5.60 -1.04 -4.66
CA LEU A 54 6.92 -1.35 -5.20
C LEU A 54 6.82 -1.90 -6.61
N LYS A 55 5.95 -2.89 -6.83
CA LYS A 55 5.72 -3.49 -8.15
C LYS A 55 5.30 -2.45 -9.19
N ARG A 56 4.32 -1.59 -8.86
CA ARG A 56 3.89 -0.51 -9.77
C ARG A 56 5.00 0.48 -10.10
N ILE A 57 5.86 0.80 -9.13
CA ILE A 57 7.00 1.70 -9.35
C ILE A 57 8.00 1.04 -10.31
N VAL A 58 8.34 -0.23 -10.07
CA VAL A 58 9.26 -1.00 -10.91
C VAL A 58 8.74 -1.12 -12.35
N ASP A 59 7.45 -1.45 -12.52
CA ASP A 59 6.84 -1.57 -13.86
C ASP A 59 6.73 -0.24 -14.60
N TYR A 60 6.61 0.88 -13.86
CA TYR A 60 6.56 2.20 -14.46
C TYR A 60 7.92 2.68 -14.99
N TYR A 61 9.02 2.19 -14.41
CA TYR A 61 10.39 2.53 -14.79
C TYR A 61 11.08 1.32 -15.45
N PRO A 62 10.86 1.07 -16.75
CA PRO A 62 11.29 -0.17 -17.41
C PRO A 62 12.82 -0.42 -17.45
N SER A 63 13.63 0.64 -17.35
CA SER A 63 15.11 0.59 -17.32
C SER A 63 15.68 0.89 -15.94
N ILE A 64 14.89 0.65 -14.89
CA ILE A 64 15.32 0.82 -13.51
C ILE A 64 16.50 -0.12 -13.20
N PHE A 65 17.54 0.39 -12.54
CA PHE A 65 18.63 -0.40 -11.99
C PHE A 65 18.83 0.10 -10.57
N ALA A 66 18.47 -0.73 -9.59
CA ALA A 66 18.15 -0.23 -8.27
C ALA A 66 18.59 -1.12 -7.12
N ILE A 67 18.89 -0.44 -6.00
CA ILE A 67 18.98 -1.08 -4.69
C ILE A 67 17.67 -0.78 -3.94
N ILE A 68 17.05 -1.84 -3.42
CA ILE A 68 15.85 -1.77 -2.58
C ILE A 68 16.29 -2.01 -1.13
N PHE A 69 16.22 -0.96 -0.32
CA PHE A 69 16.57 -1.04 1.09
C PHE A 69 15.39 -1.48 1.94
N CYS A 70 15.57 -2.58 2.66
CA CYS A 70 14.63 -3.10 3.65
C CYS A 70 15.21 -2.97 5.06
N ARG A 71 14.37 -3.08 6.07
CA ARG A 71 14.79 -2.93 7.48
C ARG A 71 15.41 -4.20 8.04
N THR A 72 14.87 -5.36 7.68
CA THR A 72 15.26 -6.64 8.26
C THR A 72 15.75 -7.61 7.20
N LYS A 73 16.61 -8.55 7.60
CA LYS A 73 17.10 -9.63 6.72
C LYS A 73 15.99 -10.56 6.22
N VAL A 74 14.92 -10.74 7.02
CA VAL A 74 13.76 -11.54 6.63
C VAL A 74 12.99 -10.81 5.53
N GLU A 75 12.74 -9.51 5.73
CA GLU A 75 12.07 -8.67 4.72
C GLU A 75 12.85 -8.61 3.41
N THR A 76 14.19 -8.54 3.44
CA THR A 76 14.99 -8.58 2.20
C THR A 76 14.76 -9.87 1.40
N GLN A 77 14.74 -11.03 2.07
CA GLN A 77 14.54 -12.29 1.39
C GLN A 77 13.10 -12.40 0.85
N GLU A 78 12.11 -12.03 1.67
CA GLU A 78 10.69 -12.06 1.26
C GLU A 78 10.41 -11.18 0.04
N ILE A 79 10.99 -9.98 -0.01
CA ILE A 79 10.78 -9.05 -1.12
C ILE A 79 11.51 -9.55 -2.38
N ALA A 80 12.73 -10.06 -2.26
CA ALA A 80 13.45 -10.65 -3.38
C ALA A 80 12.67 -11.85 -3.96
N ASP A 81 12.22 -12.78 -3.12
CA ASP A 81 11.46 -13.95 -3.57
C ASP A 81 10.16 -13.57 -4.28
N LYS A 82 9.45 -12.55 -3.78
CA LYS A 82 8.22 -12.07 -4.44
C LYS A 82 8.53 -11.44 -5.80
N LEU A 83 9.58 -10.64 -5.91
CA LEU A 83 10.02 -10.07 -7.18
C LEU A 83 10.41 -11.16 -8.18
N ILE A 84 11.15 -12.20 -7.74
CA ILE A 84 11.51 -13.34 -8.59
C ILE A 84 10.27 -14.09 -9.07
N ARG A 85 9.29 -14.33 -8.18
CA ARG A 85 8.01 -14.98 -8.56
C ARG A 85 7.21 -14.16 -9.57
N ASP A 86 7.28 -12.84 -9.48
CA ASP A 86 6.67 -11.91 -10.44
C ASP A 86 7.47 -11.81 -11.76
N GLY A 87 8.65 -12.43 -11.85
CA GLY A 87 9.48 -12.51 -13.06
C GLY A 87 10.56 -11.44 -13.18
N TYR A 88 10.86 -10.69 -12.10
CA TYR A 88 11.95 -9.72 -12.10
C TYR A 88 13.28 -10.36 -11.71
N ASN A 89 14.38 -9.86 -12.29
CA ASN A 89 15.73 -10.26 -11.92
C ASN A 89 16.14 -9.56 -10.61
N ALA A 90 15.89 -10.22 -9.48
CA ALA A 90 16.19 -9.70 -8.15
C ALA A 90 17.04 -10.68 -7.34
N GLU A 91 17.92 -10.18 -6.47
CA GLU A 91 18.62 -10.98 -5.46
C GLU A 91 18.67 -10.24 -4.11
N ALA A 92 18.66 -11.02 -3.01
CA ALA A 92 18.77 -10.48 -1.66
C ALA A 92 20.24 -10.33 -1.22
N LEU A 93 20.54 -9.32 -0.41
CA LEU A 93 21.86 -9.07 0.19
C LEU A 93 21.72 -8.71 1.68
N HIS A 94 22.02 -9.68 2.54
CA HIS A 94 21.91 -9.53 4.00
C HIS A 94 23.01 -10.29 4.75
N GLY A 95 23.13 -10.07 6.06
CA GLY A 95 24.22 -10.59 6.89
C GLY A 95 24.30 -12.10 7.04
N ASP A 96 23.21 -12.83 6.78
CA ASP A 96 23.20 -14.31 6.85
C ASP A 96 23.83 -14.99 5.61
N LEU A 97 24.16 -14.24 4.56
CA LEU A 97 24.85 -14.79 3.38
C LEU A 97 26.31 -15.07 3.69
N SER A 98 26.82 -16.21 3.22
CA SER A 98 28.26 -16.47 3.26
C SER A 98 29.02 -15.46 2.41
N GLN A 99 30.31 -15.27 2.68
CA GLN A 99 31.14 -14.36 1.89
C GLN A 99 31.13 -14.73 0.39
N GLN A 100 31.19 -16.03 0.08
CA GLN A 100 31.12 -16.52 -1.31
C GLN A 100 29.78 -16.19 -1.98
N GLN A 101 28.66 -16.35 -1.27
CA GLN A 101 27.33 -15.98 -1.77
C GLN A 101 27.24 -14.48 -2.00
N ARG A 102 27.74 -13.69 -1.04
CA ARG A 102 27.80 -12.22 -1.14
C ARG A 102 28.58 -11.80 -2.39
N ASP A 103 29.75 -12.38 -2.62
CA ASP A 103 30.61 -12.04 -3.77
C ASP A 103 29.93 -12.42 -5.10
N LEU A 104 29.27 -13.58 -5.16
CA LEU A 104 28.51 -14.01 -6.33
C LEU A 104 27.33 -13.09 -6.64
N THR A 105 26.51 -12.74 -5.65
CA THR A 105 25.39 -11.80 -5.81
C THR A 105 25.90 -10.43 -6.29
N MET A 106 26.99 -9.96 -5.71
CA MET A 106 27.60 -8.69 -6.13
C MET A 106 28.18 -8.73 -7.53
N GLN A 107 28.78 -9.85 -7.93
CA GLN A 107 29.26 -10.05 -9.29
C GLN A 107 28.10 -9.99 -10.30
N LYS A 108 27.02 -10.73 -10.04
CA LYS A 108 25.82 -10.71 -10.90
C LYS A 108 25.21 -9.32 -11.00
N PHE A 109 25.19 -8.58 -9.88
CA PHE A 109 24.65 -7.23 -9.86
C PHE A 109 25.51 -6.25 -10.68
N ARG A 110 26.83 -6.29 -10.53
CA ARG A 110 27.76 -5.46 -11.34
C ARG A 110 27.73 -5.80 -12.83
N GLN A 111 27.43 -7.05 -13.18
CA GLN A 111 27.27 -7.49 -14.57
C GLN A 111 25.89 -7.16 -15.16
N HIS A 112 25.01 -6.47 -14.42
CA HIS A 112 23.61 -6.19 -14.81
C HIS A 112 22.75 -7.44 -15.06
N ASN A 113 23.18 -8.63 -14.60
CA ASN A 113 22.36 -9.84 -14.64
C ASN A 113 21.21 -9.78 -13.62
N VAL A 114 21.43 -9.06 -12.52
CA VAL A 114 20.42 -8.75 -11.50
C VAL A 114 20.07 -7.27 -11.63
N GLN A 115 18.79 -6.97 -11.77
CA GLN A 115 18.29 -5.59 -11.92
C GLN A 115 17.98 -4.95 -10.56
N PHE A 116 17.53 -5.76 -9.59
CA PHE A 116 17.15 -5.31 -8.25
C PHE A 116 17.97 -6.02 -7.17
N LEU A 117 18.77 -5.25 -6.44
CA LEU A 117 19.46 -5.75 -5.25
C LEU A 117 18.67 -5.37 -4.01
N VAL A 118 18.10 -6.35 -3.32
CA VAL A 118 17.29 -6.12 -2.10
C VAL A 118 18.17 -6.28 -0.88
N ALA A 119 18.49 -5.18 -0.19
CA ALA A 119 19.53 -5.18 0.83
C ALA A 119 19.12 -4.52 2.16
N THR A 120 19.86 -4.89 3.21
CA THR A 120 19.86 -4.17 4.51
C THR A 120 20.98 -3.14 4.56
N ASP A 121 20.86 -2.12 5.43
CA ASP A 121 21.90 -1.09 5.57
C ASP A 121 23.29 -1.64 5.86
N VAL A 122 23.36 -2.66 6.74
CA VAL A 122 24.64 -3.28 7.13
C VAL A 122 25.27 -3.97 5.94
N ALA A 123 24.49 -4.73 5.18
CA ALA A 123 25.00 -5.44 4.03
C ALA A 123 25.37 -4.51 2.87
N ALA A 124 24.70 -3.36 2.77
CA ALA A 124 24.89 -2.39 1.71
C ALA A 124 25.95 -1.30 1.97
N ARG A 125 26.51 -1.24 3.19
CA ARG A 125 27.67 -0.39 3.47
C ARG A 125 28.88 -0.87 2.66
N GLY A 126 29.65 0.07 2.13
CA GLY A 126 30.82 -0.25 1.30
C GLY A 126 30.48 -0.88 -0.06
N LEU A 127 29.21 -0.85 -0.49
CA LEU A 127 28.86 -1.25 -1.85
C LEU A 127 29.44 -0.26 -2.85
N ASP A 128 30.43 -0.75 -3.59
CA ASP A 128 30.98 -0.12 -4.78
C ASP A 128 30.23 -0.64 -6.00
N VAL A 129 29.14 0.06 -6.31
CA VAL A 129 28.30 -0.16 -7.48
C VAL A 129 28.05 1.20 -8.11
N ASP A 130 28.53 1.36 -9.33
CA ASP A 130 28.29 2.53 -10.14
C ASP A 130 26.90 2.46 -10.81
N ASP A 131 26.44 3.60 -11.32
CA ASP A 131 25.33 3.66 -12.29
C ASP A 131 23.94 3.20 -11.81
N LEU A 132 23.70 3.21 -10.50
CA LEU A 132 22.35 3.06 -9.96
C LEU A 132 21.47 4.23 -10.40
N THR A 133 20.42 3.93 -11.17
CA THR A 133 19.44 4.93 -11.59
C THR A 133 18.49 5.27 -10.44
N HIS A 134 18.18 4.28 -9.59
CA HIS A 134 17.23 4.43 -8.51
C HIS A 134 17.72 3.82 -7.20
N VAL A 135 17.35 4.47 -6.09
CA VAL A 135 17.41 3.89 -4.75
C VAL A 135 16.01 3.86 -4.19
N ILE A 136 15.52 2.68 -3.82
CA ILE A 136 14.17 2.51 -3.27
C ILE A 136 14.27 2.19 -1.79
N ASN A 137 13.67 3.03 -0.95
CA ASN A 137 13.50 2.78 0.47
C ASN A 137 12.16 2.08 0.70
N TYR A 138 12.18 0.78 1.01
CA TYR A 138 10.99 0.02 1.39
C TYR A 138 10.67 0.29 2.87
N GLY A 139 10.19 1.50 3.15
CA GLY A 139 10.16 2.08 4.49
C GLY A 139 11.40 2.94 4.77
N LEU A 140 11.20 3.98 5.57
CA LEU A 140 12.29 4.90 5.90
C LEU A 140 13.22 4.30 6.95
N PRO A 141 14.53 4.60 6.87
CA PRO A 141 15.45 4.29 7.97
C PRO A 141 15.00 5.00 9.26
N ASP A 142 15.49 4.52 10.39
CA ASP A 142 15.16 5.12 11.68
C ASP A 142 16.01 6.37 11.96
N ASP A 143 17.21 6.43 11.39
CA ASP A 143 18.12 7.57 11.45
C ASP A 143 18.33 8.25 10.08
N ILE A 144 18.71 9.52 10.13
CA ILE A 144 18.82 10.41 8.97
C ILE A 144 20.15 10.19 8.22
N GLU A 145 21.19 9.81 8.94
CA GLU A 145 22.49 9.48 8.37
C GLU A 145 22.36 8.28 7.40
N SER A 146 21.64 7.24 7.82
CA SER A 146 21.33 6.10 6.96
C SER A 146 20.56 6.52 5.72
N TYR A 147 19.59 7.45 5.82
CA TYR A 147 18.90 7.96 4.62
C TYR A 147 19.87 8.61 3.62
N THR A 148 20.79 9.43 4.13
CA THR A 148 21.79 10.12 3.31
C THR A 148 22.74 9.11 2.65
N HIS A 149 23.17 8.08 3.38
CA HIS A 149 24.00 6.99 2.84
C HIS A 149 23.30 6.11 1.80
N ARG A 150 21.99 5.89 1.97
CA ARG A 150 21.16 5.16 1.00
C ARG A 150 20.98 5.98 -0.28
N SER A 151 20.51 7.22 -0.16
CA SER A 151 20.28 8.10 -1.31
C SER A 151 21.56 8.41 -2.08
N GLY A 152 22.72 8.52 -1.40
CA GLY A 152 24.04 8.67 -2.02
C GLY A 152 24.57 7.43 -2.78
N ARG A 153 23.77 6.35 -2.91
CA ARG A 153 24.08 5.23 -3.83
C ARG A 153 23.71 5.55 -5.27
N THR A 154 22.82 6.51 -5.52
CA THR A 154 22.51 7.04 -6.85
C THR A 154 23.06 8.46 -7.03
N GLY A 155 22.96 9.03 -8.22
CA GLY A 155 23.41 10.40 -8.50
C GLY A 155 24.93 10.58 -8.50
N ARG A 156 25.68 9.49 -8.75
CA ARG A 156 27.15 9.48 -8.76
C ARG A 156 27.73 9.93 -10.11
N ALA A 157 28.99 10.36 -10.11
CA ALA A 157 29.74 10.76 -11.31
C ALA A 157 29.01 11.80 -12.20
N GLY A 158 28.22 12.68 -11.59
CA GLY A 158 27.47 13.73 -12.29
C GLY A 158 26.17 13.28 -12.97
N LYS A 159 25.79 12.00 -12.88
CA LYS A 159 24.51 11.49 -13.40
C LYS A 159 23.35 11.93 -12.50
N LYS A 160 22.14 12.07 -13.08
CA LYS A 160 20.90 12.26 -12.30
C LYS A 160 20.52 10.94 -11.63
N GLY A 161 19.99 11.01 -10.42
CA GLY A 161 19.55 9.84 -9.66
C GLY A 161 18.23 10.07 -8.95
N THR A 162 17.45 9.00 -8.74
CA THR A 162 16.15 9.12 -8.05
C THR A 162 16.12 8.27 -6.79
N SER A 163 15.87 8.91 -5.64
CA SER A 163 15.60 8.23 -4.38
C SER A 163 14.10 8.19 -4.12
N ILE A 164 13.52 6.98 -4.19
CA ILE A 164 12.11 6.73 -3.95
C ILE A 164 11.93 6.19 -2.54
N SER A 165 10.91 6.67 -1.81
CA SER A 165 10.57 6.17 -0.48
C SER A 165 9.13 5.69 -0.41
N ILE A 166 8.92 4.40 -0.16
CA ILE A 166 7.58 3.81 0.01
C ILE A 166 7.25 3.81 1.51
N ILE A 167 6.40 4.75 1.91
CA ILE A 167 6.14 5.04 3.32
C ILE A 167 4.70 4.70 3.71
N HIS A 168 4.50 4.36 4.98
CA HIS A 168 3.16 4.33 5.56
C HIS A 168 2.82 5.63 6.28
N SER A 169 1.53 5.84 6.58
CA SER A 169 1.03 7.11 7.14
C SER A 169 1.70 7.58 8.44
N ARG A 170 2.27 6.68 9.25
CA ARG A 170 2.99 7.05 10.50
C ARG A 170 4.45 7.45 10.26
N GLU A 171 5.00 7.17 9.09
CA GLU A 171 6.35 7.56 8.70
C GLU A 171 6.39 8.98 8.10
N ARG A 172 5.24 9.64 7.92
CA ARG A 172 5.16 11.00 7.36
C ARG A 172 5.94 12.03 8.19
N SER A 173 6.00 11.87 9.51
CA SER A 173 6.80 12.75 10.37
C SER A 173 8.30 12.56 10.13
N LYS A 174 8.75 11.34 9.79
CA LYS A 174 10.14 11.05 9.47
C LYS A 174 10.57 11.73 8.17
N VAL A 175 9.72 11.75 7.15
CA VAL A 175 9.98 12.51 5.90
C VAL A 175 10.31 13.96 6.23
N LYS A 176 9.44 14.64 6.99
CA LYS A 176 9.65 16.04 7.39
C LYS A 176 10.94 16.28 8.17
N ALA A 177 11.31 15.33 9.04
CA ALA A 177 12.57 15.41 9.78
C ALA A 177 13.78 15.31 8.84
N ILE A 178 13.74 14.39 7.87
CA ILE A 178 14.79 14.23 6.87
C ILE A 178 14.88 15.50 5.99
N GLU A 179 13.76 15.98 5.46
CA GLU A 179 13.70 17.20 4.63
C GLU A 179 14.35 18.40 5.30
N LYS A 180 14.13 18.58 6.60
CA LYS A 180 14.70 19.68 7.38
C LYS A 180 16.23 19.61 7.47
N ILE A 181 16.80 18.41 7.59
CA ILE A 181 18.25 18.23 7.74
C ILE A 181 18.94 18.26 6.39
N ILE A 182 18.40 17.56 5.38
CA ILE A 182 19.00 17.53 4.04
C ILE A 182 18.73 18.84 3.27
N GLN A 183 17.87 19.72 3.81
CA GLN A 183 17.46 20.99 3.22
C GLN A 183 16.86 20.85 1.81
N LYS A 184 16.14 19.75 1.58
CA LYS A 184 15.43 19.47 0.33
C LYS A 184 14.01 19.03 0.61
N GLN A 185 13.09 19.44 -0.25
CA GLN A 185 11.70 18.99 -0.22
C GLN A 185 11.57 17.69 -1.00
N PHE A 186 10.83 16.72 -0.46
CA PHE A 186 10.50 15.51 -1.17
C PHE A 186 9.21 15.73 -1.96
N VAL A 187 9.16 15.18 -3.16
CA VAL A 187 7.95 15.20 -3.98
C VAL A 187 6.96 14.16 -3.46
N ASP A 188 5.72 14.58 -3.17
CA ASP A 188 4.60 13.65 -2.90
C ASP A 188 4.16 12.97 -4.20
N GLY A 189 4.74 11.80 -4.47
CA GLY A 189 4.47 11.03 -5.67
C GLY A 189 3.08 10.40 -5.64
N THR A 190 2.34 10.49 -6.75
CA THR A 190 1.15 9.67 -6.98
C THR A 190 1.54 8.36 -7.64
N LEU A 191 1.10 7.23 -7.07
CA LEU A 191 1.38 5.94 -7.68
C LEU A 191 0.79 5.92 -9.10
N PRO A 192 1.56 5.42 -10.09
CA PRO A 192 1.08 5.28 -11.45
C PRO A 192 -0.20 4.45 -11.52
N SER A 193 -1.11 4.85 -12.41
CA SER A 193 -2.31 4.06 -12.70
C SER A 193 -1.94 2.82 -13.53
N ALA A 194 -2.81 1.81 -13.50
CA ALA A 194 -2.67 0.64 -14.37
C ALA A 194 -2.51 1.04 -15.85
N LYS A 195 -3.28 2.03 -16.31
CA LYS A 195 -3.22 2.55 -17.68
C LYS A 195 -1.85 3.15 -18.00
N ASP A 196 -1.30 3.97 -17.10
CA ASP A 196 0.01 4.62 -17.31
C ASP A 196 1.14 3.59 -17.41
N ILE A 197 1.10 2.58 -16.54
CA ILE A 197 2.08 1.50 -16.51
C ILE A 197 2.03 0.69 -17.82
N CYS A 198 0.83 0.29 -18.24
CA CYS A 198 0.64 -0.45 -19.49
C CYS A 198 1.12 0.35 -20.71
N SER A 199 0.80 1.65 -20.78
CA SER A 199 1.28 2.51 -21.86
C SER A 199 2.82 2.60 -21.88
N LYS A 200 3.45 2.81 -20.72
CA LYS A 200 4.92 2.91 -20.62
C LYS A 200 5.63 1.63 -21.04
N GLN A 201 5.17 0.50 -20.54
CA GLN A 201 5.76 -0.79 -20.86
C GLN A 201 5.53 -1.15 -22.33
N LEU A 202 4.41 -0.73 -22.94
CA LEU A 202 4.14 -0.94 -24.36
C LEU A 202 5.12 -0.16 -25.23
N TYR A 203 5.36 1.12 -24.91
CA TYR A 203 6.34 1.94 -25.61
C TYR A 203 7.76 1.38 -25.49
N LYS A 204 8.14 0.83 -24.33
CA LYS A 204 9.43 0.16 -24.16
C LYS A 204 9.59 -1.01 -25.14
N THR A 205 8.59 -1.88 -25.23
CA THR A 205 8.61 -3.03 -26.14
C THR A 205 8.65 -2.57 -27.60
N MET A 206 7.95 -1.49 -27.95
CA MET A 206 8.04 -0.89 -29.29
C MET A 206 9.45 -0.40 -29.60
N ASP A 207 10.08 0.33 -28.67
CA ASP A 207 11.44 0.81 -28.83
C ASP A 207 12.46 -0.33 -28.95
N GLU A 208 12.26 -1.43 -28.20
CA GLU A 208 13.07 -2.64 -28.33
C GLU A 208 12.93 -3.24 -29.73
N ILE A 209 11.71 -3.40 -30.25
CA ILE A 209 11.45 -3.91 -31.60
C ILE A 209 12.14 -3.03 -32.66
N ILE A 210 12.06 -1.71 -32.53
CA ILE A 210 12.69 -0.76 -33.47
C ILE A 210 14.22 -0.87 -33.47
N LYS A 211 14.81 -1.20 -32.31
CA LYS A 211 16.27 -1.28 -32.14
C LYS A 211 16.87 -2.63 -32.55
N VAL A 212 16.05 -3.66 -32.77
CA VAL A 212 16.55 -4.98 -33.21
C VAL A 212 17.19 -4.80 -34.59
N ASP A 213 18.47 -5.16 -34.67
CA ASP A 213 19.18 -5.23 -35.95
C ASP A 213 18.79 -6.54 -36.64
N VAL A 214 18.15 -6.41 -37.80
CA VAL A 214 17.61 -7.56 -38.53
C VAL A 214 18.68 -8.07 -39.48
N ASN A 215 19.14 -9.30 -39.25
CA ASN A 215 20.02 -9.96 -40.21
C ASN A 215 19.19 -10.48 -41.39
N GLU A 216 19.13 -9.67 -42.45
CA GLU A 216 18.35 -9.98 -43.65
C GLU A 216 18.77 -11.32 -44.27
N GLU A 217 20.06 -11.65 -44.31
CA GLU A 217 20.56 -12.88 -44.93
C GLU A 217 20.05 -14.17 -44.25
N GLU A 218 19.92 -14.17 -42.92
CA GLU A 218 19.41 -15.32 -42.16
C GLU A 218 17.89 -15.42 -42.20
N ILE A 219 17.19 -14.30 -42.38
CA ILE A 219 15.73 -14.21 -42.29
C ILE A 219 15.08 -14.37 -43.68
N GLU A 220 15.75 -13.94 -44.76
CA GLU A 220 15.31 -14.05 -46.17
C GLU A 220 14.72 -15.43 -46.53
N PRO A 221 15.34 -16.57 -46.17
CA PRO A 221 14.82 -17.89 -46.53
C PRO A 221 13.45 -18.20 -45.92
N PHE A 222 13.18 -17.63 -44.74
CA PHE A 222 11.93 -17.84 -44.01
C PHE A 222 10.86 -16.82 -44.40
N LEU A 223 11.25 -15.60 -44.83
CA LEU A 223 10.30 -14.53 -45.17
C LEU A 223 9.30 -14.95 -46.25
N LYS A 224 9.71 -15.78 -47.22
CA LYS A 224 8.83 -16.22 -48.31
C LYS A 224 7.67 -17.08 -47.79
N GLU A 225 7.95 -18.05 -46.92
CA GLU A 225 6.91 -18.88 -46.28
C GLU A 225 6.08 -18.07 -45.27
N ILE A 226 6.73 -17.21 -44.48
CA ILE A 226 6.06 -16.36 -43.50
C ILE A 226 5.06 -15.42 -44.18
N ASN A 227 5.47 -14.73 -45.25
CA ASN A 227 4.60 -13.83 -46.01
C ASN A 227 3.42 -14.58 -46.64
N ARG A 228 3.62 -15.81 -47.10
CA ARG A 228 2.52 -16.66 -47.60
C ARG A 228 1.53 -17.01 -46.49
N HIS A 229 2.00 -17.28 -45.27
CA HIS A 229 1.13 -17.53 -44.12
C HIS A 229 0.31 -16.30 -43.71
N PHE A 230 0.86 -15.09 -43.93
CA PHE A 230 0.21 -13.82 -43.64
C PHE A 230 -0.48 -13.17 -44.85
N GLU A 231 -0.60 -13.86 -45.98
CA GLU A 231 -1.13 -13.32 -47.24
C GLU A 231 -2.55 -12.74 -47.10
N TYR A 232 -3.35 -13.28 -46.19
CA TYR A 232 -4.74 -12.89 -45.94
C TYR A 232 -4.92 -11.98 -44.72
N ILE A 233 -3.83 -11.46 -44.14
CA ILE A 233 -3.88 -10.56 -42.97
C ILE A 233 -3.13 -9.28 -43.30
N ASP A 234 -3.79 -8.15 -43.07
CA ASP A 234 -3.18 -6.83 -43.20
C ASP A 234 -2.04 -6.61 -42.20
N LYS A 235 -1.00 -5.89 -42.62
CA LYS A 235 0.15 -5.58 -41.74
C LYS A 235 -0.27 -4.93 -40.42
N GLU A 236 -1.29 -4.07 -40.44
CA GLU A 236 -1.85 -3.47 -39.23
C GLU A 236 -2.44 -4.51 -38.27
N ASP A 237 -3.10 -5.54 -38.80
CA ASP A 237 -3.69 -6.60 -37.99
C ASP A 237 -2.63 -7.57 -37.47
N ILE A 238 -1.54 -7.80 -38.22
CA ILE A 238 -0.36 -8.52 -37.71
C ILE A 238 0.22 -7.76 -36.50
N ILE A 239 0.40 -6.44 -36.62
CA ILE A 239 0.91 -5.61 -35.51
C ILE A 239 -0.01 -5.70 -34.29
N LYS A 240 -1.33 -5.54 -34.46
CA LYS A 240 -2.30 -5.69 -33.37
C LYS A 240 -2.21 -7.06 -32.71
N LYS A 241 -2.06 -8.13 -33.49
CA LYS A 241 -1.93 -9.51 -32.96
C LYS A 241 -0.61 -9.73 -32.23
N ILE A 242 0.52 -9.24 -32.73
CA ILE A 242 1.83 -9.34 -32.07
C ILE A 242 1.82 -8.57 -30.74
N ILE A 243 1.27 -7.34 -30.74
CA ILE A 243 1.11 -6.56 -29.51
C ILE A 243 0.19 -7.30 -28.54
N SER A 244 -0.95 -7.80 -28.99
CA SER A 244 -1.86 -8.56 -28.12
C SER A 244 -1.18 -9.81 -27.55
N MET A 245 -0.43 -10.55 -28.36
CA MET A 245 0.25 -11.77 -27.92
C MET A 245 1.36 -11.49 -26.90
N THR A 246 2.15 -10.42 -27.10
CA THR A 246 3.23 -10.06 -26.17
C THR A 246 2.72 -9.40 -24.88
N PHE A 247 1.59 -8.69 -24.96
CA PHE A 247 1.14 -7.80 -23.89
C PHE A 247 -0.12 -8.27 -23.14
N ASN A 248 -0.85 -9.29 -23.64
CA ASN A 248 -2.09 -9.77 -23.02
C ASN A 248 -1.91 -10.15 -21.55
N ARG A 249 -0.85 -10.90 -21.21
CA ARG A 249 -0.59 -11.32 -19.82
C ARG A 249 -0.40 -10.13 -18.87
N PHE A 250 0.22 -9.06 -19.35
CA PHE A 250 0.47 -7.85 -18.56
C PHE A 250 -0.81 -7.01 -18.41
N LEU A 251 -1.57 -6.86 -19.49
CA LEU A 251 -2.88 -6.19 -19.47
C LEU A 251 -3.88 -6.90 -18.56
N GLU A 252 -3.94 -8.22 -18.62
CA GLU A 252 -4.84 -9.04 -17.80
C GLU A 252 -4.51 -8.93 -16.31
N TYR A 253 -3.23 -8.87 -15.96
CA TYR A 253 -2.80 -8.62 -14.58
C TYR A 253 -3.30 -7.25 -14.09
N TYR A 254 -3.08 -6.19 -14.87
CA TYR A 254 -3.42 -4.83 -14.47
C TYR A 254 -4.92 -4.51 -14.57
N ALA A 255 -5.66 -5.19 -15.44
CA ALA A 255 -7.11 -5.10 -15.52
C ALA A 255 -7.78 -5.59 -14.23
N ASN A 256 -7.17 -6.58 -13.56
CA ASN A 256 -7.66 -7.16 -12.31
C ASN A 256 -6.90 -6.65 -11.07
N ALA A 257 -5.94 -5.73 -11.23
CA ALA A 257 -5.14 -5.25 -10.13
C ALA A 257 -5.96 -4.34 -9.20
N PRO A 258 -5.90 -4.52 -7.87
CA PRO A 258 -6.66 -3.71 -6.94
C PRO A 258 -6.18 -2.24 -6.97
N GLU A 259 -7.12 -1.32 -6.82
CA GLU A 259 -6.79 0.10 -6.65
C GLU A 259 -6.08 0.34 -5.32
N ILE A 260 -4.96 1.08 -5.36
CA ILE A 260 -4.22 1.48 -4.18
C ILE A 260 -4.66 2.89 -3.81
N GLU A 261 -5.47 3.01 -2.77
CA GLU A 261 -5.87 4.30 -2.24
C GLU A 261 -4.74 4.91 -1.39
N LYS A 262 -4.45 6.20 -1.62
CA LYS A 262 -3.57 6.95 -0.73
C LYS A 262 -4.26 7.12 0.64
N PRO A 263 -3.59 6.82 1.77
CA PRO A 263 -4.15 7.08 3.09
C PRO A 263 -4.50 8.57 3.22
N SER A 264 -5.78 8.91 3.44
CA SER A 264 -6.18 10.31 3.57
C SER A 264 -5.59 10.91 4.85
N GLY A 265 -4.77 11.95 4.67
CA GLY A 265 -4.08 12.66 5.75
C GLY A 265 -4.89 13.81 6.35
N LYS A 266 -6.18 13.95 6.03
CA LYS A 266 -7.00 15.06 6.53
C LYS A 266 -7.32 14.87 8.01
N ARG A 267 -6.46 15.44 8.86
CA ARG A 267 -6.92 16.12 10.07
C ARG A 267 -7.94 17.15 9.61
N SER A 268 -9.14 17.11 10.17
CA SER A 268 -10.13 18.19 10.11
C SER A 268 -9.44 19.48 10.57
N GLU A 269 -9.01 20.31 9.63
CA GLU A 269 -8.80 21.74 9.86
C GLU A 269 -10.18 22.33 10.14
N ARG A 270 -10.51 22.45 11.43
CA ARG A 270 -11.60 23.30 11.88
C ARG A 270 -10.94 24.56 12.41
N ASP A 271 -10.79 25.51 11.50
CA ASP A 271 -10.49 26.89 11.83
C ASP A 271 -11.74 27.52 12.46
N GLY A 272 -11.52 28.43 13.42
CA GLY A 272 -12.58 29.21 14.08
C GLY A 272 -12.95 28.76 15.50
N GLU A 273 -12.16 29.18 16.48
CA GLU A 273 -12.53 30.25 17.42
C GLU A 273 -11.79 30.13 18.77
N ARG A 274 -11.17 31.25 19.15
CA ARG A 274 -10.56 31.49 20.47
C ARG A 274 -11.63 31.37 21.55
N GLY A 275 -11.59 30.28 22.31
CA GLY A 275 -12.32 30.10 23.56
C GLY A 275 -11.37 29.67 24.68
N SER A 276 -11.02 30.60 25.55
CA SER A 276 -10.24 30.38 26.76
C SER A 276 -11.01 29.53 27.77
N ARG A 277 -10.46 28.40 28.24
CA ARG A 277 -10.40 28.00 29.67
C ARG A 277 -9.98 26.54 29.88
N ASN A 278 -9.02 26.37 30.80
CA ASN A 278 -8.76 25.25 31.72
C ASN A 278 -9.60 23.97 31.57
N GLY A 279 -8.92 22.83 31.51
CA GLY A 279 -9.53 21.54 31.85
C GLY A 279 -8.65 20.34 31.57
N ARG A 280 -8.15 19.74 32.65
CA ARG A 280 -7.47 18.45 32.77
C ARG A 280 -7.82 17.40 31.71
N GLY A 281 -6.79 16.68 31.26
CA GLY A 281 -6.87 15.66 30.24
C GLY A 281 -7.92 14.57 30.47
N GLU A 282 -8.62 14.24 29.40
CA GLU A 282 -9.40 13.02 29.25
C GLU A 282 -8.93 12.26 28.01
N ARG A 283 -8.62 10.98 28.23
CA ARG A 283 -8.27 10.01 27.20
C ARG A 283 -9.43 9.88 26.23
N ASN A 284 -9.15 10.22 24.98
CA ASN A 284 -10.07 10.17 23.86
C ASN A 284 -10.66 8.75 23.69
N ARG A 285 -11.92 8.56 24.12
CA ARG A 285 -12.74 7.40 23.78
C ARG A 285 -13.01 7.46 22.27
N LYS A 286 -12.53 6.45 21.56
CA LYS A 286 -12.76 6.18 20.14
C LYS A 286 -14.25 6.40 19.83
N GLY A 287 -14.53 7.41 19.00
CA GLY A 287 -15.89 7.93 18.73
C GLY A 287 -16.88 6.83 18.38
N LEU A 288 -18.03 6.89 19.05
CA LEU A 288 -19.23 6.15 18.74
C LEU A 288 -19.68 6.61 17.35
N ARG A 289 -19.64 5.73 16.34
CA ARG A 289 -20.32 5.99 15.06
C ARG A 289 -21.81 6.17 15.36
N THR A 290 -22.36 7.30 14.94
CA THR A 290 -23.80 7.53 14.88
C THR A 290 -24.38 6.66 13.77
N PRO A 291 -25.47 5.91 14.00
CA PRO A 291 -26.09 5.10 12.95
C PRO A 291 -26.57 5.97 11.78
N GLU A 292 -26.66 5.38 10.58
CA GLU A 292 -27.25 6.05 9.42
C GLU A 292 -28.70 6.48 9.70
N ALA A 293 -29.16 7.58 9.08
CA ALA A 293 -30.50 8.12 9.30
C ALA A 293 -31.57 7.05 9.00
N GLY A 294 -32.41 6.72 10.01
CA GLY A 294 -33.44 5.68 9.94
C GLY A 294 -33.02 4.29 10.45
N TYR A 295 -31.76 4.15 10.88
CA TYR A 295 -31.23 2.95 11.54
C TYR A 295 -30.92 3.23 13.00
N LYS A 296 -31.03 2.20 13.83
CA LYS A 296 -30.72 2.21 15.25
C LYS A 296 -29.65 1.17 15.53
N ARG A 297 -28.66 1.56 16.34
CA ARG A 297 -27.49 0.74 16.65
C ARG A 297 -27.73 -0.04 17.93
N LEU A 298 -27.61 -1.36 17.86
CA LEU A 298 -27.76 -2.28 18.99
C LEU A 298 -26.40 -2.87 19.37
N PHE A 299 -26.14 -2.97 20.67
CA PHE A 299 -25.00 -3.66 21.25
C PHE A 299 -25.32 -5.13 21.49
N ILE A 300 -24.43 -6.04 21.11
CA ILE A 300 -24.48 -7.47 21.40
C ILE A 300 -23.20 -7.90 22.12
N ASN A 301 -23.31 -8.58 23.26
CA ASN A 301 -22.17 -9.04 24.08
C ASN A 301 -21.38 -10.25 23.50
N LEU A 302 -21.46 -10.49 22.19
CA LEU A 302 -20.74 -11.53 21.47
C LEU A 302 -19.82 -10.90 20.43
N GLY A 303 -18.58 -11.38 20.36
CA GLY A 303 -17.58 -10.89 19.42
C GLY A 303 -16.86 -11.99 18.64
N LYS A 304 -15.76 -11.63 17.98
CA LYS A 304 -14.94 -12.58 17.21
C LYS A 304 -14.40 -13.72 18.07
N ASP A 305 -14.08 -13.45 19.33
CA ASP A 305 -13.58 -14.47 20.28
C ASP A 305 -14.63 -15.55 20.56
N ASP A 306 -15.92 -15.24 20.35
CA ASP A 306 -17.05 -16.17 20.47
C ASP A 306 -17.36 -16.93 19.17
N GLY A 307 -16.58 -16.68 18.12
CA GLY A 307 -16.86 -17.15 16.76
C GLY A 307 -18.10 -16.48 16.15
N PHE A 308 -18.46 -15.28 16.61
CA PHE A 308 -19.61 -14.51 16.12
C PHE A 308 -19.17 -13.64 14.93
N TYR A 309 -19.24 -14.23 13.73
CA TYR A 309 -18.87 -13.61 12.44
C TYR A 309 -20.11 -13.09 11.68
N PRO A 310 -19.97 -12.28 10.61
CA PRO A 310 -21.14 -11.65 9.97
C PRO A 310 -22.21 -12.66 9.50
N GLY A 311 -21.79 -13.81 8.95
CA GLY A 311 -22.72 -14.88 8.56
C GLY A 311 -23.48 -15.47 9.76
N GLU A 312 -22.80 -15.65 10.89
CA GLU A 312 -23.39 -16.13 12.14
C GLU A 312 -24.31 -15.08 12.76
N VAL A 313 -23.97 -13.79 12.70
CA VAL A 313 -24.83 -12.70 13.17
C VAL A 313 -26.13 -12.69 12.39
N MET A 314 -26.06 -12.78 11.06
CA MET A 314 -27.24 -12.83 10.20
C MET A 314 -28.06 -14.09 10.44
N GLN A 315 -27.42 -15.24 10.58
CA GLN A 315 -28.11 -16.50 10.89
C GLN A 315 -28.77 -16.45 12.27
N PHE A 316 -28.10 -15.84 13.26
CA PHE A 316 -28.60 -15.70 14.62
C PHE A 316 -29.77 -14.73 14.70
N ILE A 317 -29.72 -13.61 13.97
CA ILE A 317 -30.85 -12.68 13.83
C ILE A 317 -32.01 -13.39 13.14
N ASN A 318 -31.79 -14.06 12.00
CA ASN A 318 -32.85 -14.76 11.27
C ASN A 318 -33.46 -15.94 12.05
N LYS A 319 -32.68 -16.59 12.93
CA LYS A 319 -33.16 -17.69 13.77
C LYS A 319 -34.06 -17.20 14.91
N ASN A 320 -33.76 -16.04 15.48
CA ASN A 320 -34.45 -15.52 16.66
C ASN A 320 -35.51 -14.44 16.32
N VAL A 321 -35.40 -13.77 15.18
CA VAL A 321 -36.33 -12.73 14.72
C VAL A 321 -37.21 -13.29 13.60
N HIS A 322 -38.53 -13.32 13.81
CA HIS A 322 -39.47 -13.75 12.78
C HIS A 322 -39.72 -12.64 11.74
N GLY A 323 -39.40 -12.92 10.48
CA GLY A 323 -39.58 -12.03 9.33
C GLY A 323 -38.25 -11.71 8.63
N ARG A 324 -38.32 -11.09 7.44
CA ARG A 324 -37.12 -10.60 6.76
C ARG A 324 -36.63 -9.35 7.47
N GLN A 325 -35.62 -9.49 8.31
CA GLN A 325 -35.01 -8.35 9.00
C GLN A 325 -33.91 -7.75 8.12
N ALA A 326 -34.06 -6.49 7.73
CA ALA A 326 -32.94 -5.75 7.18
C ALA A 326 -31.94 -5.48 8.31
N VAL A 327 -30.68 -5.82 8.07
CA VAL A 327 -29.55 -5.51 8.95
C VAL A 327 -28.63 -4.60 8.14
N GLY A 328 -28.34 -3.43 8.70
CA GLY A 328 -27.41 -2.46 8.16
C GLY A 328 -25.97 -2.86 8.49
N HIS A 329 -25.15 -1.88 8.86
CA HIS A 329 -23.75 -2.13 9.19
C HIS A 329 -23.58 -3.00 10.45
N ILE A 330 -22.62 -3.92 10.41
CA ILE A 330 -22.24 -4.78 11.54
C ILE A 330 -20.79 -4.47 11.94
N ASP A 331 -20.59 -3.91 13.14
CA ASP A 331 -19.27 -3.70 13.74
C ASP A 331 -18.91 -4.88 14.65
N LEU A 332 -18.02 -5.77 14.20
CA LEU A 332 -17.53 -6.89 15.03
C LEU A 332 -16.23 -6.53 15.76
N LEU A 333 -16.29 -6.43 17.09
CA LEU A 333 -15.10 -6.35 17.95
C LEU A 333 -14.75 -7.72 18.54
N SER A 334 -13.62 -7.81 19.25
CA SER A 334 -13.15 -9.08 19.81
C SER A 334 -14.13 -9.70 20.79
N LYS A 335 -14.70 -8.91 21.71
CA LYS A 335 -15.55 -9.38 22.82
C LYS A 335 -17.04 -9.08 22.69
N PHE A 336 -17.41 -8.19 21.76
CA PHE A 336 -18.78 -7.73 21.56
C PHE A 336 -18.92 -7.19 20.14
N SER A 337 -20.16 -6.92 19.73
CA SER A 337 -20.47 -6.41 18.39
C SER A 337 -21.56 -5.35 18.46
N TYR A 338 -21.63 -4.51 17.44
CA TYR A 338 -22.77 -3.65 17.20
C TYR A 338 -23.43 -4.00 15.87
N ILE A 339 -24.75 -3.99 15.85
CA ILE A 339 -25.54 -4.20 14.64
C ILE A 339 -26.45 -3.00 14.44
N GLU A 340 -26.56 -2.54 13.20
CA GLU A 340 -27.55 -1.54 12.83
C GLU A 340 -28.78 -2.23 12.27
N VAL A 341 -29.95 -1.82 12.73
CA VAL A 341 -31.24 -2.32 12.25
C VAL A 341 -32.18 -1.14 12.06
N PRO A 342 -33.12 -1.18 11.11
CA PRO A 342 -34.10 -0.11 10.94
C PRO A 342 -34.75 0.24 12.27
N GLU A 343 -34.91 1.53 12.56
CA GLU A 343 -35.36 2.01 13.87
C GLU A 343 -36.72 1.40 14.29
N LYS A 344 -37.59 1.17 13.30
CA LYS A 344 -38.90 0.51 13.46
C LYS A 344 -38.81 -0.93 13.99
N ASP A 345 -37.72 -1.63 13.67
CA ASP A 345 -37.50 -3.03 14.03
C ASP A 345 -36.54 -3.22 15.21
N ALA A 346 -35.84 -2.16 15.64
CA ALA A 346 -34.81 -2.22 16.66
C ALA A 346 -35.29 -2.84 17.98
N ASN A 347 -36.48 -2.43 18.45
CA ASN A 347 -37.08 -2.98 19.67
C ASN A 347 -37.44 -4.46 19.55
N LYS A 348 -37.83 -4.90 18.35
CA LYS A 348 -38.16 -6.30 18.05
C LYS A 348 -36.89 -7.15 18.07
N VAL A 349 -35.82 -6.67 17.43
CA VAL A 349 -34.51 -7.35 17.39
C VAL A 349 -33.89 -7.42 18.78
N MET A 350 -33.91 -6.34 19.57
CA MET A 350 -33.40 -6.36 20.95
C MET A 350 -34.08 -7.42 21.80
N LYS A 351 -35.42 -7.46 21.81
CA LYS A 351 -36.19 -8.43 22.60
C LYS A 351 -35.98 -9.87 22.14
N ALA A 352 -35.83 -10.09 20.83
CA ALA A 352 -35.64 -11.41 20.26
C ALA A 352 -34.26 -11.99 20.55
N LEU A 353 -33.23 -11.15 20.65
CA LEU A 353 -31.85 -11.59 20.86
C LEU A 353 -31.45 -11.61 22.34
N ASN A 354 -31.97 -10.69 23.14
CA ASN A 354 -31.63 -10.59 24.56
C ASN A 354 -32.18 -11.79 25.35
N GLY A 355 -31.30 -12.51 26.06
CA GLY A 355 -31.61 -13.73 26.83
C GLY A 355 -31.56 -15.03 26.03
N THR A 356 -31.18 -15.00 24.76
CA THR A 356 -30.98 -16.22 23.95
C THR A 356 -29.60 -16.82 24.18
N THR A 357 -29.41 -18.10 23.87
CA THR A 357 -28.12 -18.77 24.06
C THR A 357 -27.40 -19.00 22.73
N TYR A 358 -26.16 -18.52 22.63
CA TYR A 358 -25.26 -18.82 21.53
C TYR A 358 -24.04 -19.59 22.06
N LYS A 359 -23.82 -20.82 21.55
CA LYS A 359 -22.66 -21.68 21.90
C LYS A 359 -22.35 -21.72 23.42
N LYS A 360 -23.39 -21.88 24.25
CA LYS A 360 -23.37 -21.95 25.73
C LYS A 360 -23.15 -20.61 26.46
N ARG A 361 -23.16 -19.47 25.77
CA ARG A 361 -23.17 -18.12 26.35
C ARG A 361 -24.53 -17.46 26.17
N GLU A 362 -24.99 -16.76 27.22
CA GLU A 362 -26.20 -15.95 27.16
C GLU A 362 -25.92 -14.63 26.42
N VAL A 363 -26.79 -14.31 25.48
CA VAL A 363 -26.69 -13.12 24.63
C VAL A 363 -27.42 -11.96 25.27
N ARG A 364 -26.73 -10.84 25.44
CA ARG A 364 -27.30 -9.56 25.83
C ARG A 364 -27.34 -8.64 24.62
N CYS A 365 -28.54 -8.16 24.28
CA CYS A 365 -28.76 -7.23 23.18
C CYS A 365 -29.52 -5.99 23.67
N ASN A 366 -28.84 -4.84 23.71
CA ASN A 366 -29.41 -3.57 24.20
C ASN A 366 -29.16 -2.45 23.19
N ASP A 367 -29.79 -1.30 23.40
CA ASP A 367 -29.47 -0.08 22.66
C ASP A 367 -28.02 0.33 22.96
N ALA A 368 -27.27 0.66 21.90
CA ALA A 368 -25.88 1.09 22.02
C ALA A 368 -25.72 2.41 22.80
N GLU A 369 -26.77 3.23 22.86
CA GLU A 369 -26.79 4.51 23.58
C GLU A 369 -27.18 4.37 25.07
N GLU A 370 -27.91 3.31 25.43
CA GLU A 370 -28.48 3.13 26.77
C GLU A 370 -27.46 2.64 27.82
N ASN A 371 -26.31 2.10 27.38
CA ASN A 371 -25.25 1.60 28.29
C ASN A 371 -24.05 2.56 28.47
N GLY A 372 -24.30 3.87 28.44
CA GLY A 372 -23.35 4.89 28.90
C GLY A 372 -23.06 4.88 30.42
N GLN A 373 -23.77 4.07 31.23
CA GLN A 373 -23.57 3.97 32.68
C GLN A 373 -23.31 2.53 33.15
N GLY A 374 -22.23 1.93 32.65
CA GLY A 374 -21.60 0.79 33.31
C GLY A 374 -20.85 1.24 34.56
N ARG A 375 -21.43 1.00 35.74
CA ARG A 375 -20.82 1.13 37.08
C ARG A 375 -19.38 0.57 37.09
N ASN A 376 -18.40 1.47 37.19
CA ASN A 376 -17.06 1.14 37.66
C ASN A 376 -17.15 0.90 39.17
N SER A 377 -16.91 -0.33 39.63
CA SER A 377 -16.66 -0.58 41.05
C SER A 377 -15.33 -1.31 41.21
N ARG A 378 -14.27 -0.52 41.47
CA ARG A 378 -13.10 -0.92 42.25
C ARG A 378 -12.57 0.28 43.05
N GLY A 379 -12.84 0.23 44.37
CA GLY A 379 -11.91 0.63 45.43
C GLY A 379 -11.91 2.09 45.91
N ASN A 380 -12.55 2.38 47.05
CA ASN A 380 -11.81 2.62 48.31
C ASN A 380 -12.77 2.76 49.50
N GLY A 381 -12.34 2.26 50.65
CA GLY A 381 -13.20 1.88 51.77
C GLY A 381 -13.58 2.98 52.75
N ALA A 382 -14.61 2.66 53.54
CA ALA A 382 -14.76 3.10 54.92
C ALA A 382 -15.83 2.23 55.62
N GLN A 383 -15.40 1.56 56.69
CA GLN A 383 -16.12 1.28 57.93
C GLN A 383 -17.57 0.73 57.97
N LYS A 384 -17.68 -0.29 58.85
CA LYS A 384 -18.80 -0.65 59.74
C LYS A 384 -19.99 -1.43 59.16
N GLY A 385 -20.24 -2.57 59.79
CA GLY A 385 -21.58 -2.88 60.30
C GLY A 385 -22.30 -4.09 59.70
N ARG A 386 -22.10 -5.24 60.35
CA ARG A 386 -23.02 -6.38 60.56
C ARG A 386 -24.51 -6.26 60.12
N ARG A 387 -24.99 -7.43 59.63
CA ARG A 387 -26.28 -8.15 59.88
C ARG A 387 -27.42 -8.08 58.84
N ASN A 388 -27.67 -9.28 58.30
CA ASN A 388 -28.91 -10.07 58.19
C ASN A 388 -30.19 -9.57 57.49
N ASN A 389 -30.80 -10.58 56.83
CA ASN A 389 -32.23 -10.82 56.59
C ASN A 389 -32.92 -9.89 55.59
N GLU A 390 -33.90 -10.30 54.79
CA GLU A 390 -34.63 -11.55 54.54
C GLU A 390 -35.48 -11.29 53.27
N ASP A 391 -35.97 -12.34 52.62
CA ASP A 391 -37.33 -12.48 52.06
C ASP A 391 -38.04 -11.25 51.44
N THR A 392 -38.67 -11.30 50.27
CA THR A 392 -39.66 -12.25 49.73
C THR A 392 -40.12 -11.63 48.40
N ASN A 393 -40.19 -12.35 47.28
CA ASN A 393 -41.31 -13.19 46.82
C ASN A 393 -42.43 -12.44 46.06
N LYS A 394 -42.98 -13.15 45.07
CA LYS A 394 -44.30 -13.03 44.41
C LYS A 394 -44.42 -12.02 43.25
N HIS A 395 -44.54 -12.52 42.01
CA HIS A 395 -45.79 -12.95 41.32
C HIS A 395 -46.44 -11.76 40.61
N ARG A 396 -47.11 -11.85 39.46
CA ARG A 396 -47.57 -12.96 38.60
C ARG A 396 -48.15 -12.29 37.35
N SER A 397 -48.03 -12.98 36.20
CA SER A 397 -49.11 -13.14 35.18
C SER A 397 -49.58 -11.87 34.44
N ASN A 398 -50.20 -11.91 33.26
CA ASN A 398 -50.77 -12.98 32.47
C ASN A 398 -51.06 -12.46 31.04
N GLY A 399 -51.22 -13.40 30.09
CA GLY A 399 -52.21 -13.32 29.00
C GLY A 399 -51.80 -12.55 27.74
N SER A 400 -51.50 -13.24 26.62
CA SER A 400 -52.46 -13.76 25.61
C SER A 400 -52.85 -12.70 24.56
N ARG A 401 -53.11 -12.94 23.28
CA ARG A 401 -53.31 -14.13 22.42
C ARG A 401 -53.43 -13.63 20.96
N GLN A 402 -53.15 -14.52 19.99
CA GLN A 402 -53.73 -14.63 18.63
C GLN A 402 -53.51 -13.48 17.61
N GLY A 403 -53.32 -13.69 16.30
CA GLY A 403 -53.31 -14.91 15.48
C GLY A 403 -53.55 -14.57 13.98
N ASN A 404 -53.08 -15.47 13.09
CA ASN A 404 -53.51 -15.75 11.70
C ASN A 404 -53.15 -14.78 10.53
N LYS A 405 -52.40 -15.27 9.51
CA LYS A 405 -52.80 -15.79 8.16
C LYS A 405 -52.94 -14.65 7.13
N ASN A 406 -52.58 -14.72 5.84
CA ASN A 406 -52.30 -15.81 4.90
C ASN A 406 -51.53 -15.26 3.65
N LYS A 407 -50.93 -16.20 2.90
CA LYS A 407 -50.30 -16.23 1.54
C LYS A 407 -50.99 -15.42 0.39
N PRO A 408 -50.44 -15.23 -0.85
CA PRO A 408 -49.66 -16.23 -1.63
C PRO A 408 -48.51 -15.75 -2.57
N LYS A 409 -47.96 -16.75 -3.28
CA LYS A 409 -46.77 -16.85 -4.14
C LYS A 409 -46.88 -16.11 -5.49
N SER A 410 -45.73 -15.74 -6.06
CA SER A 410 -45.45 -15.98 -7.49
C SER A 410 -43.95 -16.27 -7.72
N LYS A 411 -43.69 -17.14 -8.71
CA LYS A 411 -42.38 -17.56 -9.21
C LYS A 411 -41.91 -16.54 -10.26
N ALA A 412 -40.61 -16.23 -10.27
CA ALA A 412 -39.91 -15.84 -11.49
C ALA A 412 -38.44 -16.23 -11.38
N GLN A 413 -37.96 -16.82 -12.46
CA GLN A 413 -36.68 -17.45 -12.70
C GLN A 413 -35.87 -16.45 -13.54
N THR A 414 -34.65 -16.14 -13.14
CA THR A 414 -33.74 -15.27 -13.93
C THR A 414 -32.33 -15.82 -13.70
N GLN A 415 -31.88 -16.71 -14.59
CA GLN A 415 -30.91 -16.41 -15.65
C GLN A 415 -29.67 -15.70 -15.11
N LEU A 416 -28.60 -16.48 -14.93
CA LEU A 416 -27.24 -15.99 -14.82
C LEU A 416 -26.86 -15.37 -16.16
N GLU A 417 -26.75 -14.05 -16.21
CA GLU A 417 -25.94 -13.37 -17.22
C GLU A 417 -24.47 -13.48 -16.80
N THR A 418 -23.71 -14.19 -17.61
CA THR A 418 -22.26 -14.13 -17.65
C THR A 418 -21.84 -12.72 -18.04
N ASN A 419 -21.30 -11.95 -17.09
CA ASN A 419 -20.67 -10.67 -17.40
C ASN A 419 -19.46 -10.90 -18.32
N GLU A 420 -19.61 -10.54 -19.60
CA GLU A 420 -18.52 -10.31 -20.54
C GLU A 420 -17.72 -9.07 -20.12
N THR A 421 -16.80 -9.23 -19.17
CA THR A 421 -15.76 -8.24 -18.89
C THR A 421 -14.40 -8.83 -19.24
N GLY A 422 -14.07 -8.83 -20.54
CA GLY A 422 -12.79 -9.32 -21.06
C GLY A 422 -12.23 -8.54 -22.24
N ASP A 423 -12.85 -7.42 -22.65
CA ASP A 423 -12.36 -6.66 -23.80
C ASP A 423 -11.40 -5.54 -23.36
N TRP A 424 -10.11 -5.86 -23.33
CA TRP A 424 -9.04 -4.92 -22.98
C TRP A 424 -8.96 -3.73 -23.93
N ARG A 425 -9.53 -3.83 -25.15
CA ARG A 425 -9.57 -2.72 -26.11
C ARG A 425 -10.29 -1.50 -25.55
N LYS A 426 -11.24 -1.71 -24.62
CA LYS A 426 -11.95 -0.64 -23.90
C LYS A 426 -11.04 0.21 -23.00
N PHE A 427 -9.87 -0.29 -22.57
CA PHE A 427 -8.91 0.50 -21.77
C PHE A 427 -8.27 1.66 -22.56
N PHE A 428 -8.17 1.52 -23.89
CA PHE A 428 -7.51 2.49 -24.78
C PHE A 428 -8.49 3.39 -25.55
N GLN A 429 -9.81 3.25 -25.36
CA GLN A 429 -10.83 3.96 -26.14
C GLN A 429 -10.96 5.47 -25.83
N ASN A 430 -10.35 5.96 -24.74
CA ASN A 430 -10.36 7.39 -24.39
C ASN A 430 -8.98 8.01 -24.64
N ASP A 431 -8.97 9.11 -25.39
CA ASP A 431 -7.81 9.95 -25.70
C ASP A 431 -6.98 10.25 -24.45
N VAL A 432 -5.69 9.92 -24.53
CA VAL A 432 -4.74 10.04 -23.43
C VAL A 432 -4.19 11.46 -23.41
N LYS A 433 -4.67 12.28 -22.47
CA LYS A 433 -3.88 13.43 -22.00
C LYS A 433 -2.95 12.96 -20.89
N LEU A 434 -1.70 12.67 -21.24
CA LEU A 434 -0.62 12.49 -20.27
C LEU A 434 -0.59 13.74 -19.36
N LYS A 435 -0.57 13.55 -18.04
CA LYS A 435 -0.31 14.66 -17.12
C LYS A 435 1.19 14.94 -17.11
N GLY A 436 1.59 16.01 -17.80
CA GLY A 436 2.98 16.45 -17.93
C GLY A 436 3.40 16.60 -19.39
N GLU A 437 4.55 17.21 -19.62
CA GLU A 437 5.18 17.25 -20.94
C GLU A 437 5.47 15.81 -21.42
N VAL A 438 5.36 15.56 -22.72
CA VAL A 438 5.87 14.31 -23.33
C VAL A 438 7.31 14.16 -22.85
N PRO A 439 7.69 13.05 -22.19
CA PRO A 439 9.03 12.91 -21.65
C PRO A 439 10.04 13.06 -22.79
N ASP A 440 10.84 14.12 -22.74
CA ASP A 440 11.97 14.29 -23.64
C ASP A 440 13.09 13.37 -23.16
N PHE A 441 13.27 12.26 -23.88
CA PHE A 441 14.33 11.29 -23.61
C PHE A 441 15.71 11.75 -24.15
N SER A 442 15.83 12.98 -24.67
CA SER A 442 17.10 13.54 -25.12
C SER A 442 18.10 13.74 -23.98
N GLU A 443 17.63 14.06 -22.76
CA GLU A 443 18.49 14.35 -21.61
C GLU A 443 19.04 13.10 -20.89
N GLU A 444 18.51 11.91 -21.15
CA GLU A 444 18.95 10.66 -20.51
C GLU A 444 20.19 10.04 -21.19
N GLY A 445 20.76 10.71 -22.20
CA GLY A 445 21.97 10.27 -22.90
C GLY A 445 21.72 9.31 -24.07
N TRP A 446 20.48 9.23 -24.57
CA TRP A 446 20.05 8.20 -25.52
C TRP A 446 20.19 8.56 -27.00
N ALA A 447 20.76 9.71 -27.35
CA ALA A 447 20.74 10.19 -28.73
C ALA A 447 22.08 10.77 -29.21
N ARG A 448 22.96 9.93 -29.75
CA ARG A 448 23.83 10.31 -30.89
C ARG A 448 24.09 9.12 -31.83
N ARG A 449 23.28 8.99 -32.88
CA ARG A 449 23.77 8.57 -34.20
C ARG A 449 23.69 9.79 -35.12
N ARG A 450 24.85 10.31 -35.55
CA ARG A 450 24.89 11.25 -36.68
C ARG A 450 24.54 10.46 -37.95
N PRO A 451 23.77 11.04 -38.89
CA PRO A 451 23.53 10.37 -40.17
C PRO A 451 24.87 10.07 -40.85
N LYS A 452 25.03 8.85 -41.38
CA LYS A 452 26.15 8.53 -42.28
C LYS A 452 26.09 9.54 -43.42
N LYS A 453 27.16 10.34 -43.58
CA LYS A 453 27.35 11.10 -44.81
C LYS A 453 27.47 10.08 -45.93
N ASN A 454 26.53 10.11 -46.88
CA ASN A 454 26.69 9.41 -48.15
C ASN A 454 28.00 9.90 -48.78
N LYS A 455 28.90 8.96 -49.07
CA LYS A 455 30.01 9.16 -49.99
C LYS A 455 29.62 8.52 -51.32
#